data_AF-A0A8T5LFG0-F1
#
_entry.id   AF-A0A8T5LFG0-F1
#
_cell.length_a   1.000
_cell.length_b   1.000
_cell.length_c   1.000
_cell.angle_alpha   90.00
_cell.angle_beta   90.00
_cell.angle_gamma   90.00
#
_symmetry.space_group_name_H-M   'P 1'
#
loop_
_entity.id
_entity.type
_entity.pdbx_description
1 polymer ?
#
loop_
_entity_poly.entity_id
_entity_poly.type
_entity_poly.pdbx_seq_one_letter_code
_entity_poly.pdbx_strand_id
1 'polypeptide(L)'
;MENNVSNSTENTTSIPNVPYQPLVVKGKSLGEAWENAVRIMMHQGFNRFIKAPEYQTWTKDSPMFIMVDNPAEQPRFSSKAPITQEIADDYSNKMLNGMDKEK
;
A
#
# COMPACT_ATOMS: atom_id res chain seq x y z
N MET A 1 16.89 9.01 38.97
CA MET A 1 15.85 9.43 38.02
C MET A 1 16.51 10.37 37.04
N GLU A 2 16.63 9.98 35.78
CA GLU A 2 16.67 10.86 34.61
C GLU A 2 16.76 9.94 33.38
N ASN A 3 15.59 9.58 32.86
CA ASN A 3 15.45 8.82 31.64
C ASN A 3 15.69 9.77 30.46
N ASN A 4 16.89 9.73 29.88
CA ASN A 4 17.14 10.34 28.58
C ASN A 4 16.48 9.49 27.50
N VAL A 5 15.21 9.79 27.21
CA VAL A 5 14.51 9.32 26.02
C VAL A 5 15.07 10.10 24.84
N SER A 6 16.03 9.51 24.14
CA SER A 6 16.52 10.00 22.86
C SER A 6 15.42 9.88 21.82
N ASN A 7 14.60 10.92 21.66
CA ASN A 7 13.72 11.08 20.51
C ASN A 7 14.59 11.31 19.26
N SER A 8 14.88 10.24 18.53
CA SER A 8 15.41 10.31 17.17
C SER A 8 14.27 10.70 16.22
N THR A 9 13.93 11.99 16.18
CA THR A 9 13.23 12.56 15.03
C THR A 9 14.23 12.56 13.88
N GLU A 10 14.27 11.45 13.14
CA GLU A 10 14.89 11.41 11.82
C GLU A 10 14.12 12.37 10.91
N ASN A 11 14.55 13.62 10.87
CA ASN A 11 14.29 14.52 9.77
C ASN A 11 15.08 13.98 8.56
N THR A 12 14.58 12.92 7.94
CA THR A 12 15.02 12.52 6.60
C THR A 12 14.57 13.61 5.65
N THR A 13 15.44 14.60 5.45
CA THR A 13 15.36 15.50 4.29
C THR A 13 15.42 14.60 3.07
N SER A 14 14.24 14.27 2.53
CA SER A 14 14.10 13.31 1.44
C SER A 14 14.74 13.90 0.19
N ILE A 15 15.99 13.57 -0.06
CA ILE A 15 16.63 13.82 -1.34
C ILE A 15 15.78 13.05 -2.36
N PRO A 16 15.18 13.71 -3.37
CA PRO A 16 14.40 12.99 -4.38
C PRO A 16 15.29 11.92 -5.01
N ASN A 17 14.76 10.71 -5.12
CA ASN A 17 15.49 9.54 -5.55
C ASN A 17 16.05 9.70 -6.98
N VAL A 18 17.11 8.99 -7.31
CA VAL A 18 17.75 9.02 -8.63
C VAL A 18 16.80 8.37 -9.67
N PRO A 19 16.75 8.83 -10.93
CA PRO A 19 15.93 8.19 -11.95
C PRO A 19 16.13 6.67 -11.98
N TYR A 20 15.02 5.93 -12.06
CA TYR A 20 15.00 4.47 -12.17
C TYR A 20 15.54 3.68 -10.97
N GLN A 21 15.89 4.33 -9.86
CA GLN A 21 16.28 3.62 -8.66
C GLN A 21 15.06 2.87 -8.08
N PRO A 22 15.15 1.54 -7.87
CA PRO A 22 14.04 0.77 -7.37
C PRO A 22 13.74 1.09 -5.91
N LEU A 23 12.47 1.28 -5.59
CA LEU A 23 11.96 1.42 -4.24
C LEU A 23 11.51 0.04 -3.74
N VAL A 24 11.94 -0.32 -2.54
CA VAL A 24 11.57 -1.59 -1.91
C VAL A 24 10.64 -1.31 -0.75
N VAL A 25 9.44 -1.88 -0.83
CA VAL A 25 8.36 -1.68 0.14
C VAL A 25 8.03 -3.01 0.78
N LYS A 26 7.90 -3.02 2.10
CA LYS A 26 7.46 -4.18 2.87
C LYS A 26 6.16 -3.85 3.59
N GLY A 27 5.28 -4.83 3.70
CA GLY A 27 4.06 -4.72 4.49
C GLY A 27 3.59 -6.09 4.96
N LYS A 28 2.91 -6.11 6.11
CA LYS A 28 2.41 -7.36 6.68
C LYS A 28 1.26 -7.92 5.84
N SER A 29 0.37 -7.03 5.40
CA SER A 29 -0.81 -7.33 4.57
C SER A 29 -0.77 -6.56 3.23
N LEU A 30 -1.60 -6.97 2.27
CA LEU A 30 -1.67 -6.30 0.97
C LEU A 30 -2.09 -4.83 1.10
N GLY A 31 -3.06 -4.54 1.97
CA GLY A 31 -3.55 -3.19 2.21
C GLY A 31 -2.47 -2.28 2.82
N GLU A 32 -1.75 -2.77 3.83
CA GLU A 32 -0.65 -2.04 4.45
C GLU A 32 0.51 -1.80 3.46
N ALA A 33 0.88 -2.82 2.71
CA ALA A 33 1.94 -2.71 1.71
C ALA A 33 1.60 -1.67 0.63
N TRP A 34 0.32 -1.56 0.25
CA TRP A 34 -0.14 -0.55 -0.70
C TRP A 34 -0.12 0.87 -0.13
N GLU A 35 -0.57 1.06 1.11
CA GLU A 35 -0.48 2.35 1.80
C GLU A 35 0.98 2.82 1.93
N ASN A 36 1.88 1.91 2.30
CA ASN A 36 3.31 2.18 2.40
C ASN A 36 3.91 2.51 1.03
N ALA A 37 3.51 1.80 -0.03
CA ALA A 37 3.97 2.06 -1.39
C ALA A 37 3.63 3.48 -1.86
N VAL A 38 2.39 3.92 -1.65
CA VAL A 38 1.97 5.28 -2.03
C VAL A 38 2.75 6.33 -1.24
N ARG A 39 2.90 6.16 0.08
CA ARG A 39 3.68 7.09 0.92
C ARG A 39 5.13 7.19 0.44
N ILE A 40 5.78 6.05 0.22
CA ILE A 40 7.17 6.00 -0.23
C ILE A 40 7.32 6.63 -1.61
N MET A 41 6.39 6.40 -2.56
CA MET A 41 6.41 7.04 -3.87
C MET A 41 6.29 8.58 -3.76
N MET A 42 5.43 9.08 -2.89
CA MET A 42 5.23 10.53 -2.75
C MET A 42 6.44 11.23 -2.13
N HIS A 43 7.09 10.59 -1.14
CA HIS A 43 8.25 11.16 -0.48
C HIS A 43 9.55 10.96 -1.26
N GLN A 44 9.76 9.76 -1.82
CA GLN A 44 11.03 9.36 -2.39
C GLN A 44 11.00 9.28 -3.92
N GLY A 45 9.84 9.15 -4.56
CA GLY A 45 9.75 8.99 -6.02
C GLY A 45 10.44 10.11 -6.81
N PHE A 46 11.01 9.75 -7.96
CA PHE A 46 11.64 10.71 -8.86
C PHE A 46 10.57 11.55 -9.57
N ASN A 47 10.80 12.85 -9.68
CA ASN A 47 9.89 13.74 -10.41
C ASN A 47 10.16 13.64 -11.91
N ARG A 48 9.22 13.08 -12.68
CA ARG A 48 9.26 13.01 -14.13
C ARG A 48 8.24 13.97 -14.72
N PHE A 49 8.68 14.81 -15.65
CA PHE A 49 7.75 15.60 -16.46
C PHE A 49 7.23 14.77 -17.62
N ILE A 50 5.92 14.60 -17.70
CA ILE A 50 5.25 13.87 -18.78
C ILE A 50 4.63 14.88 -19.73
N LYS A 51 4.93 14.73 -21.02
CA LYS A 51 4.25 15.41 -22.12
C LYS A 51 3.44 14.36 -22.90
N ALA A 52 2.14 14.30 -22.66
CA ALA A 52 1.20 13.58 -23.48
C ALA A 52 0.52 14.57 -24.46
N PRO A 53 -0.10 14.10 -25.56
CA PRO A 53 -0.81 14.99 -26.49
C PRO A 53 -1.90 15.83 -25.81
N GLU A 54 -2.55 15.28 -24.79
CA GLU A 54 -3.73 15.88 -24.15
C GLU A 54 -3.41 16.65 -22.86
N TYR A 55 -2.24 16.42 -22.25
CA TYR A 55 -1.85 17.09 -21.01
C TYR A 55 -0.34 17.06 -20.78
N GLN A 56 0.14 18.04 -20.02
CA GLN A 56 1.53 18.12 -19.55
C GLN A 56 1.52 18.27 -18.04
N THR A 57 2.14 17.34 -17.32
CA THR A 57 2.13 17.34 -15.86
C THR A 57 3.40 16.73 -15.27
N TRP A 58 3.70 17.10 -14.02
CA TRP A 58 4.72 16.45 -13.22
C TRP A 58 4.11 15.23 -12.54
N THR A 59 4.79 14.09 -12.65
CA THR A 59 4.43 12.86 -11.94
C THR A 59 5.60 12.36 -11.10
N LYS A 60 5.28 11.61 -10.05
CA LYS A 60 6.23 10.79 -9.31
C LYS A 60 6.33 9.42 -9.97
N ASP A 61 7.55 8.94 -10.19
CA ASP A 61 7.80 7.67 -10.84
C ASP A 61 9.06 7.01 -10.26
N SER A 62 8.99 5.70 -10.05
CA SER A 62 10.11 4.84 -9.63
C SER A 62 9.69 3.38 -9.82
N PRO A 63 10.58 2.49 -10.31
CA PRO A 63 10.36 1.05 -10.22
C PRO A 63 10.15 0.65 -8.76
N MET A 64 9.19 -0.24 -8.48
CA MET A 64 8.86 -0.59 -7.10
C MET A 64 8.69 -2.10 -6.94
N PHE A 65 9.30 -2.64 -5.89
CA PHE A 65 9.08 -4.00 -5.41
C PHE A 65 8.28 -3.95 -4.13
N ILE A 66 7.12 -4.61 -4.13
CA ILE A 66 6.26 -4.72 -2.96
C ILE A 66 6.36 -6.16 -2.45
N MET A 67 6.87 -6.31 -1.22
CA MET A 67 6.93 -7.58 -0.52
C MET A 67 5.85 -7.62 0.55
N VAL A 68 5.04 -8.67 0.51
CA VAL A 68 3.91 -8.87 1.43
C VAL A 68 4.09 -10.20 2.14
N ASP A 69 4.09 -10.17 3.47
CA ASP A 69 4.33 -11.37 4.29
C ASP A 69 3.08 -12.27 4.34
N ASN A 70 1.90 -11.68 4.56
CA ASN A 70 0.62 -12.38 4.59
C ASN A 70 -0.44 -11.61 3.78
N PRO A 71 -0.55 -11.87 2.46
CA PRO A 71 -1.45 -11.12 1.58
C PRO A 71 -2.93 -11.19 1.96
N ALA A 72 -3.33 -12.28 2.61
CA ALA A 72 -4.72 -12.59 2.95
C ALA A 72 -5.11 -12.12 4.36
N GLU A 73 -4.23 -11.42 5.09
CA GLU A 73 -4.40 -11.22 6.52
C GLU A 73 -5.75 -10.57 6.88
N GLN A 74 -6.27 -9.58 6.12
CA GLN A 74 -7.69 -9.16 6.19
C GLN A 74 -8.15 -8.40 4.94
N PRO A 75 -9.41 -8.58 4.47
CA PRO A 75 -10.10 -7.56 3.69
C PRO A 75 -10.53 -6.41 4.61
N ARG A 76 -10.10 -5.17 4.32
CA ARG A 76 -10.57 -3.99 5.07
C ARG A 76 -11.95 -3.57 4.56
N PHE A 77 -12.97 -3.71 5.40
CA PHE A 77 -14.29 -3.14 5.13
C PHE A 77 -14.29 -1.63 5.42
N SER A 78 -14.72 -0.84 4.44
CA SER A 78 -15.05 0.56 4.70
C SER A 78 -16.23 0.64 5.67
N SER A 79 -16.26 1.63 6.56
CA SER A 79 -17.43 1.88 7.43
C SER A 79 -18.70 2.23 6.65
N LYS A 80 -18.57 2.55 5.36
CA LYS A 80 -19.67 2.79 4.43
C LYS A 80 -20.02 1.56 3.59
N ALA A 81 -19.25 0.47 3.69
CA ALA A 81 -19.53 -0.74 2.95
C ALA A 81 -20.79 -1.39 3.51
N PRO A 82 -21.79 -1.74 2.68
CA PRO A 82 -22.99 -2.45 3.12
C PRO A 82 -22.72 -3.93 3.45
N ILE A 83 -21.44 -4.33 3.55
CA ILE A 83 -20.98 -5.71 3.71
C ILE A 83 -20.29 -5.81 5.08
N THR A 84 -20.71 -6.79 5.86
CA THR A 84 -20.06 -7.17 7.11
C THR A 84 -18.94 -8.18 6.84
N GLN A 85 -18.01 -8.30 7.79
CA GLN A 85 -16.96 -9.32 7.76
C GLN A 85 -17.56 -10.72 7.57
N GLU A 86 -18.65 -11.04 8.28
CA GLU A 86 -19.38 -12.31 8.18
C GLU A 86 -19.83 -12.63 6.75
N ILE A 87 -20.35 -11.64 6.02
CA ILE A 87 -20.83 -11.85 4.65
C ILE A 87 -19.65 -12.13 3.71
N ALA A 88 -18.52 -11.46 3.92
CA ALA A 88 -17.33 -11.69 3.12
C ALA A 88 -16.64 -13.02 3.42
N ASP A 89 -16.64 -13.44 4.68
CA ASP A 89 -16.12 -14.74 5.10
C ASP A 89 -16.99 -15.86 4.53
N ASP A 90 -18.33 -15.72 4.60
CA ASP A 90 -19.29 -16.66 4.00
C ASP A 90 -19.15 -16.73 2.47
N TYR A 91 -18.99 -15.57 1.80
CA TYR A 91 -18.72 -15.52 0.37
C TYR A 91 -17.41 -16.21 0.00
N SER A 92 -16.33 -15.93 0.74
CA SER A 92 -15.01 -16.53 0.49
C SER A 92 -15.06 -18.04 0.69
N ASN A 93 -15.76 -18.51 1.72
CA ASN A 93 -15.95 -19.92 2.00
C ASN A 93 -16.74 -20.62 0.89
N LYS A 94 -17.86 -20.03 0.44
CA LYS A 94 -18.68 -20.55 -0.68
C LYS A 94 -17.93 -20.52 -2.02
N MET A 95 -17.06 -19.52 -2.23
CA MET A 95 -16.22 -19.45 -3.43
C MET A 95 -15.18 -20.58 -3.45
N LEU A 96 -14.56 -20.89 -2.31
CA LEU A 96 -13.52 -21.92 -2.19
C LEU A 96 -14.09 -23.34 -2.16
N ASN A 97 -15.20 -23.55 -1.44
CA ASN A 97 -15.76 -24.87 -1.15
C ASN A 97 -17.03 -25.21 -1.94
N GLY A 98 -17.52 -24.28 -2.76
CA GLY A 98 -18.76 -24.40 -3.51
C GLY A 98 -19.98 -23.87 -2.75
N MET A 99 -21.00 -23.45 -3.48
CA MET A 99 -22.29 -23.07 -2.91
C MET A 99 -23.10 -24.32 -2.54
N ASP A 100 -23.80 -24.27 -1.40
CA ASP A 100 -24.81 -25.26 -1.08
C ASP A 100 -25.82 -25.35 -2.24
N LYS A 101 -26.06 -26.56 -2.74
CA LYS A 101 -27.12 -26.79 -3.73
C LYS A 101 -28.45 -26.43 -3.07
N GLU A 102 -29.21 -25.53 -3.69
CA GLU A 102 -30.58 -25.25 -3.28
C GLU A 102 -31.34 -26.59 -3.13
N LYS A 103 -32.00 -26.78 -1.97
CA LYS A 103 -32.82 -27.95 -1.68
C LYS A 103 -34.21 -27.80 -2.29
#